data_AF-V5HTI1-F1
#
_entry.id   AF-V5HTI1-F1
#
_cell.length_a   1.000
_cell.length_b   1.000
_cell.length_c   1.000
_cell.angle_alpha   90.00
_cell.angle_beta   90.00
_cell.angle_gamma   90.00
#
_symmetry.space_group_name_H-M   'P 1'
#
loop_
_entity.id
_entity.type
_entity.pdbx_description
1 polymer ?
#
loop_
_entity_poly.entity_id
_entity_poly.type
_entity_poly.pdbx_seq_one_letter_code
_entity_poly.pdbx_strand_id
1 'polypeptide(L)'
;RITDLHPEGFSTFLKYIYSRGVNFVNILQALHTRAAAQKYMEPKLVKKCDDFINYGITTANVCIVLDYSLKHGNIDHFNGKIDGLVESSPGPVLKSQAFMAASRESVLQILKNPRLKIKEYDLIKHVYAWAVAHSKQEPDKPTIDTVKQTMRPFLPELHFLALTPQEFVDGPVSWKIMTHSETLAVLSNIINPGSEELPEFISKITRNRNGKPLKPEKATMTDTKVQTLCRHCHTWATYDRNTDPGHIKVWV
;
A
#
# COMPACT_ATOMS: atom_id res chain seq x y z
N ARG A 1 14.67 11.92 37.14
CA ARG A 1 13.75 12.10 35.98
C ARG A 1 13.58 10.73 35.33
N ILE A 2 12.37 10.19 35.26
CA ILE A 2 12.11 8.94 34.52
C ILE A 2 12.08 9.32 33.04
N THR A 3 13.06 8.86 32.26
CA THR A 3 13.21 9.24 30.85
C THR A 3 12.58 8.25 29.88
N ASP A 4 12.19 7.07 30.37
CA ASP A 4 11.73 5.95 29.56
C ASP A 4 10.20 5.80 29.52
N LEU A 5 9.46 6.67 30.22
CA LEU A 5 7.99 6.71 30.20
C LEU A 5 7.48 8.08 29.79
N HIS A 6 6.38 8.09 29.02
CA HIS A 6 5.70 9.31 28.66
C HIS A 6 5.08 9.96 29.90
N PRO A 7 5.30 11.28 30.16
CA PRO A 7 4.83 11.94 31.37
C PRO A 7 3.33 11.80 31.63
N GLU A 8 2.53 11.86 30.56
CA GLU A 8 1.07 11.76 30.64
C GLU A 8 0.60 10.35 31.08
N GLY A 9 1.23 9.31 30.51
CA GLY A 9 0.93 7.93 30.86
C GLY A 9 1.30 7.61 32.30
N PHE A 10 2.46 8.11 32.73
CA PHE A 10 2.96 7.94 34.09
C PHE A 10 2.13 8.73 35.12
N SER A 11 1.69 9.95 34.80
CA SER A 11 0.79 10.72 35.67
C SER A 11 -0.53 9.97 35.92
N THR A 12 -1.10 9.40 34.85
CA THR A 12 -2.34 8.61 34.95
C THR A 12 -2.13 7.32 35.75
N PHE A 13 -0.97 6.66 35.57
CA PHE A 13 -0.56 5.53 36.41
C PHE A 13 -0.49 5.91 37.89
N LEU A 14 0.16 7.03 38.24
CA LEU A 14 0.22 7.51 39.64
C LEU A 14 -1.17 7.78 40.20
N LYS A 15 -2.04 8.47 39.45
CA LYS A 15 -3.43 8.72 39.86
C LYS A 15 -4.16 7.42 40.18
N TYR A 16 -3.94 6.37 39.40
CA TYR A 16 -4.50 5.05 39.67
C TYR A 16 -3.97 4.42 40.97
N ILE A 17 -2.66 4.52 41.25
CA ILE A 17 -2.09 3.99 42.50
C ILE A 17 -2.71 4.65 43.73
N TYR A 18 -2.94 5.96 43.69
CA TYR A 18 -3.53 6.71 44.81
C TYR A 18 -5.06 6.57 44.93
N SER A 19 -5.79 6.55 43.82
CA SER A 19 -7.27 6.57 43.84
C SER A 19 -7.93 5.22 43.60
N ARG A 20 -7.18 4.22 43.12
CA ARG A 20 -7.67 2.92 42.60
C ARG A 20 -8.65 3.02 41.42
N GLY A 21 -8.91 4.23 40.92
CA GLY A 21 -9.71 4.52 39.73
C GLY A 21 -8.87 5.04 38.57
N VAL A 22 -9.32 4.82 37.34
CA VAL A 22 -8.70 5.40 36.13
C VAL A 22 -9.77 5.71 35.11
N ASN A 23 -9.69 6.90 34.52
CA ASN A 23 -10.50 7.33 33.39
C ASN A 23 -9.54 7.75 32.28
N PHE A 24 -9.63 7.10 31.13
CA PHE A 24 -8.80 7.42 29.97
C PHE A 24 -9.50 8.46 29.09
N VAL A 25 -8.77 9.50 28.69
CA VAL A 25 -9.27 10.56 27.81
C VAL A 25 -9.18 10.14 26.36
N ASN A 26 -8.08 9.48 25.98
CA ASN A 26 -7.82 9.04 24.61
C ASN A 26 -6.96 7.76 24.58
N ILE A 27 -6.87 7.15 23.40
CA ILE A 27 -6.13 5.91 23.18
C ILE A 27 -4.63 6.08 23.45
N LEU A 28 -4.03 7.21 23.05
CA LEU A 28 -2.61 7.46 23.23
C LEU A 28 -2.22 7.48 24.72
N GLN A 29 -3.01 8.17 25.54
CA GLN A 29 -2.89 8.17 26.99
C GLN A 29 -3.00 6.75 27.55
N ALA A 30 -4.00 5.97 27.12
CA ALA A 30 -4.18 4.59 27.55
C ALA A 30 -2.97 3.69 27.19
N LEU A 31 -2.40 3.83 25.99
CA LEU A 31 -1.19 3.12 25.56
C LEU A 31 0.02 3.48 26.44
N HIS A 32 0.23 4.77 26.70
CA HIS A 32 1.31 5.24 27.57
C HIS A 32 1.13 4.78 29.02
N THR A 33 -0.10 4.81 29.54
CA THR A 33 -0.41 4.30 30.88
C THR A 33 -0.23 2.79 30.96
N ARG A 34 -0.58 2.06 29.91
CA ARG A 34 -0.33 0.62 29.80
C ARG A 34 1.16 0.30 29.89
N ALA A 35 2.01 1.05 29.16
CA ALA A 35 3.45 0.86 29.22
C ALA A 35 4.01 1.10 30.63
N ALA A 36 3.54 2.14 31.33
CA ALA A 36 3.89 2.37 32.72
C ALA A 36 3.41 1.23 33.63
N ALA A 37 2.15 0.80 33.49
CA ALA A 37 1.58 -0.28 34.28
C ALA A 37 2.31 -1.62 34.07
N GLN A 38 2.72 -1.94 32.84
CA GLN A 38 3.54 -3.10 32.53
C GLN A 38 4.91 -3.01 33.21
N LYS A 39 5.59 -1.86 33.10
CA LYS A 39 6.92 -1.65 33.70
C LYS A 39 6.89 -1.80 35.22
N TYR A 40 5.84 -1.30 35.88
CA TYR A 40 5.66 -1.40 37.33
C TYR A 40 4.85 -2.61 37.78
N MET A 41 4.65 -3.59 36.90
CA MET A 41 4.02 -4.88 37.21
C MET A 41 2.64 -4.76 37.89
N GLU A 42 1.80 -3.84 37.40
CA GLU A 42 0.43 -3.65 37.90
C GLU A 42 -0.60 -4.24 36.90
N PRO A 43 -0.88 -5.56 36.96
CA PRO A 43 -1.66 -6.27 35.94
C PRO A 43 -3.12 -5.82 35.87
N LYS A 44 -3.70 -5.36 36.99
CA LYS A 44 -5.09 -4.89 37.01
C LYS A 44 -5.27 -3.63 36.15
N LEU A 45 -4.28 -2.73 36.18
CA LEU A 45 -4.31 -1.54 35.35
C LEU A 45 -4.01 -1.87 33.89
N VAL A 46 -3.08 -2.78 33.61
CA VAL A 46 -2.82 -3.28 32.24
C VAL A 46 -4.12 -3.79 31.61
N LYS A 47 -4.88 -4.62 32.32
CA LYS A 47 -6.17 -5.12 31.85
C LYS A 47 -7.18 -4.00 31.57
N LYS A 48 -7.29 -3.02 32.48
CA LYS A 48 -8.17 -1.86 32.26
C LYS A 48 -7.77 -1.05 31.02
N CYS A 49 -6.47 -0.88 30.77
CA CYS A 49 -5.98 -0.25 29.55
C CYS A 49 -6.33 -1.08 28.32
N ASP A 50 -6.11 -2.40 28.36
CA ASP A 50 -6.39 -3.32 27.25
C ASP A 50 -7.86 -3.29 26.86
N ASP A 51 -8.75 -3.33 27.85
CA ASP A 51 -10.20 -3.24 27.62
C ASP A 51 -10.53 -1.92 26.92
N PHE A 52 -10.09 -0.79 27.46
CA PHE A 52 -10.34 0.53 26.88
C PHE A 52 -9.80 0.66 25.44
N ILE A 53 -8.58 0.18 25.20
CA ILE A 53 -7.96 0.21 23.86
C ILE A 53 -8.77 -0.65 22.91
N ASN A 54 -9.12 -1.88 23.28
CA ASN A 54 -9.88 -2.79 22.42
C ASN A 54 -11.27 -2.26 22.03
N TYR A 55 -11.94 -1.52 22.91
CA TYR A 55 -13.23 -0.87 22.59
C TYR A 55 -13.07 0.39 21.74
N GLY A 56 -11.94 1.10 21.85
CA GLY A 56 -11.71 2.37 21.16
C GLY A 56 -10.86 2.28 19.89
N ILE A 57 -10.48 1.09 19.41
CA ILE A 57 -9.79 0.93 18.11
C ILE A 57 -10.74 1.33 16.98
N THR A 58 -10.28 2.27 16.16
CA THR A 58 -11.01 2.82 15.00
C THR A 58 -10.04 3.00 13.82
N THR A 59 -10.57 3.25 12.61
CA THR A 59 -9.74 3.43 11.41
C THR A 59 -8.77 4.61 11.50
N ALA A 60 -9.04 5.56 12.41
CA ALA A 60 -8.22 6.74 12.63
C ALA A 60 -7.06 6.52 13.61
N ASN A 61 -7.08 5.46 14.42
CA ASN A 61 -6.07 5.21 15.46
C ASN A 61 -5.41 3.83 15.35
N VAL A 62 -5.89 2.96 14.47
CA VAL A 62 -5.41 1.59 14.31
C VAL A 62 -3.90 1.51 14.08
N CYS A 63 -3.33 2.41 13.27
CA CYS A 63 -1.89 2.43 13.00
C CYS A 63 -1.07 2.83 14.24
N ILE A 64 -1.59 3.72 15.10
CA ILE A 64 -0.94 4.12 16.36
C ILE A 64 -0.88 2.93 17.32
N VAL A 65 -1.98 2.17 17.41
CA VAL A 65 -2.03 0.96 18.25
C VAL A 65 -1.10 -0.11 17.69
N LEU A 66 -1.04 -0.27 16.36
CA LEU A 66 -0.13 -1.22 15.72
C LEU A 66 1.35 -0.86 15.99
N ASP A 67 1.74 0.40 15.80
CA ASP A 67 3.09 0.91 16.10
C ASP A 67 3.48 0.64 17.55
N TYR A 68 2.58 0.95 18.48
CA TYR A 68 2.79 0.68 19.90
C TYR A 68 2.98 -0.83 20.15
N SER A 69 2.14 -1.66 19.54
CA SER A 69 2.16 -3.11 19.75
C SER A 69 3.45 -3.74 19.24
N LEU A 70 3.93 -3.27 18.08
CA LEU A 70 5.23 -3.67 17.50
C LEU A 70 6.39 -3.24 18.40
N LYS A 71 6.40 -1.98 18.84
CA LYS A 71 7.47 -1.43 19.69
C LYS A 71 7.58 -2.12 21.05
N HIS A 72 6.44 -2.53 21.62
CA HIS A 72 6.39 -3.14 22.95
C HIS A 72 6.26 -4.67 22.92
N GLY A 73 6.30 -5.31 21.74
CA GLY A 73 6.18 -6.76 21.60
C GLY A 73 4.85 -7.37 22.05
N ASN A 74 3.76 -6.58 22.06
CA ASN A 74 2.43 -7.01 22.53
C ASN A 74 1.43 -7.20 21.36
N ILE A 75 1.95 -7.63 20.22
CA ILE A 75 1.22 -7.64 18.94
C ILE A 75 -0.06 -8.51 19.03
N ASP A 76 0.02 -9.63 19.74
CA ASP A 76 -1.08 -10.60 19.83
C ASP A 76 -2.34 -10.09 20.53
N HIS A 77 -2.22 -9.13 21.45
CA HIS A 77 -3.35 -8.61 22.21
C HIS A 77 -4.34 -7.80 21.35
N PHE A 78 -3.84 -7.14 20.31
CA PHE A 78 -4.64 -6.22 19.49
C PHE A 78 -4.79 -6.69 18.04
N ASN A 79 -3.95 -7.64 17.58
CA ASN A 79 -3.96 -8.16 16.20
C ASN A 79 -5.35 -8.57 15.72
N GLY A 80 -6.12 -9.33 16.51
CA GLY A 80 -7.45 -9.79 16.08
C GLY A 80 -8.40 -8.63 15.72
N LYS A 81 -8.34 -7.52 16.47
CA LYS A 81 -9.15 -6.32 16.20
C LYS A 81 -8.57 -5.49 15.06
N ILE A 82 -7.24 -5.34 15.01
CA ILE A 82 -6.53 -4.62 13.95
C ILE A 82 -6.81 -5.29 12.60
N ASP A 83 -6.58 -6.60 12.50
CA ASP A 83 -6.81 -7.37 11.28
C ASP A 83 -8.27 -7.31 10.85
N GLY A 84 -9.21 -7.51 11.78
CA GLY A 84 -10.64 -7.41 11.48
C GLY A 84 -11.05 -6.03 10.92
N LEU A 85 -10.44 -4.95 11.43
CA LEU A 85 -10.72 -3.58 10.98
C LEU A 85 -10.07 -3.27 9.62
N VAL A 86 -8.82 -3.71 9.44
CA VAL A 86 -8.06 -3.56 8.18
C VAL A 86 -8.74 -4.35 7.05
N GLU A 87 -9.29 -5.53 7.36
CA GLU A 87 -10.05 -6.35 6.41
C GLU A 87 -11.41 -5.75 6.05
N SER A 88 -12.11 -5.20 7.04
CA SER A 88 -13.45 -4.64 6.85
C SER A 88 -13.42 -3.27 6.17
N SER A 89 -12.38 -2.47 6.45
CA SER A 89 -12.33 -1.06 6.04
C SER A 89 -10.91 -0.56 5.70
N PRO A 90 -10.23 -1.15 4.70
CA PRO A 90 -8.86 -0.77 4.36
C PRO A 90 -8.76 0.67 3.81
N GLY A 91 -9.76 1.15 3.07
CA GLY A 91 -9.75 2.48 2.44
C GLY A 91 -9.60 3.63 3.45
N PRO A 92 -10.47 3.72 4.48
CA PRO A 92 -10.34 4.74 5.53
C PRO A 92 -9.04 4.64 6.33
N VAL A 93 -8.53 3.42 6.55
CA VAL A 93 -7.26 3.21 7.27
C VAL A 93 -6.10 3.82 6.51
N LEU A 94 -5.97 3.54 5.21
CA LEU A 94 -4.87 4.04 4.38
C LEU A 94 -4.94 5.55 4.14
N LYS A 95 -6.14 6.15 4.20
CA LYS A 95 -6.32 7.62 4.11
C LYS A 95 -6.11 8.35 5.44
N SER A 96 -6.00 7.61 6.54
CA SER A 96 -5.89 8.22 7.87
C SER A 96 -4.55 8.93 8.06
N GLN A 97 -4.56 9.99 8.86
CA GLN A 97 -3.31 10.64 9.30
C GLN A 97 -2.44 9.69 10.12
N ALA A 98 -3.06 8.73 10.83
CA ALA A 98 -2.34 7.70 11.56
C ALA A 98 -1.52 6.78 10.64
N PHE A 99 -2.03 6.46 9.44
CA PHE A 99 -1.24 5.72 8.45
C PHE A 99 -0.07 6.57 7.94
N MET A 100 -0.30 7.85 7.65
CA MET A 100 0.74 8.77 7.19
C MET A 100 1.85 9.03 8.21
N ALA A 101 1.59 8.79 9.50
CA ALA A 101 2.58 8.90 10.59
C ALA A 101 3.08 7.54 11.08
N ALA A 102 2.63 6.43 10.47
CA ALA A 102 2.95 5.09 10.92
C ALA A 102 4.41 4.73 10.64
N SER A 103 4.99 3.87 11.48
CA SER A 103 6.34 3.33 11.24
C SER A 103 6.38 2.42 10.01
N ARG A 104 7.57 2.25 9.44
CA ARG A 104 7.83 1.34 8.32
C ARG A 104 7.37 -0.09 8.66
N GLU A 105 7.62 -0.52 9.89
CA GLU A 105 7.27 -1.85 10.39
C GLU A 105 5.75 -2.06 10.42
N SER A 106 4.98 -1.03 10.83
CA SER A 106 3.51 -1.06 10.78
C SER A 106 2.98 -1.16 9.36
N VAL A 107 3.55 -0.38 8.44
CA VAL A 107 3.12 -0.44 7.03
C VAL A 107 3.41 -1.81 6.44
N LEU A 108 4.58 -2.40 6.71
CA LEU A 108 4.90 -3.77 6.29
C LEU A 108 3.93 -4.79 6.86
N GLN A 109 3.57 -4.67 8.14
CA GLN A 109 2.64 -5.60 8.78
C GLN A 109 1.23 -5.52 8.17
N ILE A 110 0.77 -4.31 7.83
CA ILE A 110 -0.50 -4.13 7.10
C ILE A 110 -0.38 -4.78 5.72
N LEU A 111 0.70 -4.52 4.97
CA LEU A 111 0.89 -5.04 3.62
C LEU A 111 1.00 -6.57 3.55
N LYS A 112 1.54 -7.22 4.58
CA LYS A 112 1.61 -8.67 4.69
C LYS A 112 0.25 -9.35 4.89
N ASN A 113 -0.79 -8.61 5.30
CA ASN A 113 -2.10 -9.22 5.54
C ASN A 113 -2.74 -9.69 4.21
N PRO A 114 -2.95 -11.00 4.02
CA PRO A 114 -3.47 -11.55 2.77
C PRO A 114 -4.97 -11.28 2.57
N ARG A 115 -5.69 -10.85 3.60
CA ARG A 115 -7.14 -10.60 3.59
C ARG A 115 -7.50 -9.14 3.26
N LEU A 116 -6.53 -8.32 2.86
CA LEU A 116 -6.72 -6.94 2.43
C LEU A 116 -7.60 -6.82 1.17
N LYS A 117 -8.83 -6.33 1.34
CA LYS A 117 -9.79 -6.13 0.22
C LYS A 117 -9.68 -4.74 -0.40
N ILE A 118 -8.57 -4.46 -1.09
CA ILE A 118 -8.35 -3.21 -1.81
C ILE A 118 -7.84 -3.46 -3.23
N LYS A 119 -8.03 -2.50 -4.14
CA LYS A 119 -7.36 -2.53 -5.44
C LYS A 119 -5.86 -2.29 -5.24
N GLU A 120 -5.04 -3.12 -5.87
CA GLU A 120 -3.59 -3.00 -5.78
C GLU A 120 -3.07 -1.61 -6.18
N TYR A 121 -3.61 -1.01 -7.24
CA TYR A 121 -3.25 0.36 -7.64
C TYR A 121 -3.43 1.39 -6.52
N ASP A 122 -4.59 1.35 -5.84
CA ASP A 122 -4.86 2.24 -4.72
C ASP A 122 -3.88 1.98 -3.57
N LEU A 123 -3.58 0.72 -3.26
CA LEU A 123 -2.63 0.36 -2.21
C LEU A 123 -1.24 0.95 -2.49
N ILE A 124 -0.69 0.71 -3.68
CA ILE A 124 0.62 1.22 -4.10
C ILE A 124 0.64 2.76 -4.05
N LYS A 125 -0.44 3.43 -4.47
CA LYS A 125 -0.57 4.88 -4.39
C LYS A 125 -0.50 5.41 -2.96
N HIS A 126 -1.15 4.76 -1.99
CA HIS A 126 -1.09 5.18 -0.58
C HIS A 126 0.30 4.94 0.03
N VAL A 127 0.95 3.81 -0.30
CA VAL A 127 2.33 3.51 0.15
C VAL A 127 3.32 4.51 -0.44
N TYR A 128 3.16 4.88 -1.72
CA TYR A 128 3.97 5.93 -2.33
C TYR A 128 3.77 7.29 -1.64
N ALA A 129 2.52 7.68 -1.36
CA ALA A 129 2.23 8.92 -0.63
C ALA A 129 2.88 8.92 0.77
N TRP A 130 2.83 7.78 1.47
CA TRP A 130 3.52 7.58 2.75
C TRP A 130 5.04 7.77 2.62
N ALA A 131 5.67 7.18 1.59
CA ALA A 131 7.11 7.31 1.36
C ALA A 131 7.53 8.75 1.06
N VAL A 132 6.74 9.48 0.26
CA VAL A 132 6.99 10.91 -0.03
C VAL A 132 6.85 11.77 1.21
N ALA A 133 5.90 11.47 2.11
CA ALA A 133 5.74 12.21 3.35
C ALA A 133 6.93 11.97 4.31
N HIS A 134 7.37 10.71 4.43
CA HIS A 134 8.51 10.36 5.29
C HIS A 134 9.84 10.89 4.75
N SER A 135 10.04 10.90 3.43
CA SER A 135 11.25 11.48 2.82
C SER A 135 11.36 12.99 3.04
N LYS A 136 10.25 13.70 3.32
CA LYS A 136 10.26 15.13 3.65
C LYS A 136 10.58 15.41 5.12
N GLN A 137 10.39 14.42 5.98
CA GLN A 137 10.66 14.54 7.41
C GLN A 137 12.13 14.25 7.74
N GLU A 138 12.85 13.56 6.85
CA GLU A 138 14.28 13.38 6.98
C GLU A 138 15.02 14.71 6.72
N PRO A 139 16.09 15.03 7.48
CA PRO A 139 16.81 16.29 7.39
C PRO A 139 17.64 16.43 6.09
N ASP A 140 17.88 15.33 5.38
CA ASP A 140 18.50 15.33 4.06
C ASP A 140 17.45 15.65 2.98
N LYS A 141 17.84 16.47 1.99
CA LYS A 141 16.94 16.97 0.94
C LYS A 141 16.16 15.80 0.31
N PRO A 142 14.82 15.89 0.18
CA PRO A 142 14.00 14.84 -0.41
C PRO A 142 14.43 14.63 -1.86
N THR A 143 15.25 13.61 -2.10
CA THR A 143 15.71 13.23 -3.43
C THR A 143 14.85 12.06 -3.90
N ILE A 144 14.64 11.93 -5.21
CA ILE A 144 13.93 10.78 -5.79
C ILE A 144 14.54 9.46 -5.29
N ASP A 145 15.85 9.44 -5.06
CA ASP A 145 16.56 8.27 -4.56
C ASP A 145 16.24 7.94 -3.09
N THR A 146 15.95 8.94 -2.25
CA THR A 146 15.46 8.73 -0.87
C THR A 146 14.11 8.03 -0.89
N VAL A 147 13.18 8.48 -1.75
CA VAL A 147 11.86 7.85 -1.89
C VAL A 147 11.99 6.41 -2.40
N LYS A 148 12.86 6.16 -3.39
CA LYS A 148 13.15 4.79 -3.87
C LYS A 148 13.67 3.89 -2.75
N GLN A 149 14.61 4.38 -1.93
CA GLN A 149 15.16 3.63 -0.81
C GLN A 149 14.10 3.31 0.25
N THR A 150 13.24 4.28 0.56
CA THR A 150 12.11 4.11 1.47
C THR A 150 11.08 3.12 0.93
N MET A 151 10.86 3.09 -0.39
CA MET A 151 9.92 2.17 -1.05
C MET A 151 10.42 0.74 -1.21
N ARG A 152 11.74 0.54 -1.41
CA ARG A 152 12.40 -0.76 -1.60
C ARG A 152 11.90 -1.90 -0.70
N PRO A 153 11.77 -1.74 0.63
CA PRO A 153 11.33 -2.84 1.51
C PRO A 153 9.88 -3.28 1.26
N PHE A 154 9.04 -2.44 0.65
CA PHE A 154 7.64 -2.76 0.40
C PHE A 154 7.40 -3.41 -0.96
N LEU A 155 8.33 -3.24 -1.92
CA LEU A 155 8.18 -3.77 -3.28
C LEU A 155 7.89 -5.28 -3.36
N PRO A 156 8.45 -6.15 -2.49
CA PRO A 156 8.13 -7.58 -2.51
C PRO A 156 6.70 -7.90 -2.09
N GLU A 157 6.06 -7.03 -1.31
CA GLU A 157 4.69 -7.20 -0.83
C GLU A 157 3.66 -6.63 -1.80
N LEU A 158 4.08 -5.79 -2.75
CA LEU A 158 3.21 -5.15 -3.74
C LEU A 158 3.11 -5.99 -5.01
N HIS A 159 1.89 -6.26 -5.45
CA HIS A 159 1.61 -7.11 -6.62
C HIS A 159 1.59 -6.27 -7.90
N PHE A 160 2.75 -5.75 -8.33
CA PHE A 160 2.83 -4.93 -9.56
C PHE A 160 2.30 -5.66 -10.80
N LEU A 161 2.45 -6.99 -10.86
CA LEU A 161 1.94 -7.81 -11.97
C LEU A 161 0.41 -7.96 -11.96
N ALA A 162 -0.27 -7.51 -10.91
CA ALA A 162 -1.73 -7.47 -10.81
C ALA A 162 -2.33 -6.14 -11.31
N LEU A 163 -1.49 -5.20 -11.78
CA LEU A 163 -1.91 -3.93 -12.38
C LEU A 163 -2.17 -4.08 -13.88
N THR A 164 -3.00 -3.18 -14.43
CA THR A 164 -3.07 -3.01 -15.89
C THR A 164 -1.83 -2.25 -16.41
N PRO A 165 -1.47 -2.39 -17.70
CA PRO A 165 -0.40 -1.59 -18.30
C PRO A 165 -0.59 -0.09 -18.12
N GLN A 166 -1.84 0.39 -18.23
CA GLN A 166 -2.18 1.81 -18.03
C GLN A 166 -1.96 2.25 -16.58
N GLU A 167 -2.46 1.49 -15.61
CA GLU A 167 -2.26 1.77 -14.18
C GLU A 167 -0.77 1.76 -13.80
N PHE A 168 0.02 0.90 -14.43
CA PHE A 168 1.46 0.84 -14.21
C PHE A 168 2.18 2.08 -14.76
N VAL A 169 1.83 2.54 -15.97
CA VAL A 169 2.42 3.74 -16.58
C VAL A 169 2.04 5.01 -15.82
N ASP A 170 0.77 5.15 -15.45
CA ASP A 170 0.25 6.34 -14.75
C ASP A 170 0.80 6.47 -13.32
N GLY A 171 1.11 5.35 -12.67
CA GLY A 171 1.63 5.33 -11.31
C GLY A 171 3.13 5.03 -11.25
N PRO A 172 3.53 3.75 -11.05
CA PRO A 172 4.91 3.32 -10.88
C PRO A 172 5.94 3.95 -11.84
N VAL A 173 5.64 4.02 -13.13
CA VAL A 173 6.57 4.61 -14.12
C VAL A 173 6.72 6.11 -13.91
N SER A 174 5.61 6.82 -13.78
CA SER A 174 5.58 8.28 -13.57
C SER A 174 6.22 8.70 -12.25
N TRP A 175 6.13 7.87 -11.20
CA TRP A 175 6.73 8.11 -9.89
C TRP A 175 8.23 7.79 -9.83
N LYS A 176 8.79 7.21 -10.89
CA LYS A 176 10.21 6.84 -10.98
C LYS A 176 10.67 5.98 -9.80
N ILE A 177 9.82 5.06 -9.33
CA ILE A 177 10.15 4.17 -8.19
C ILE A 177 11.17 3.08 -8.57
N MET A 178 11.34 2.82 -9.87
CA MET A 178 12.26 1.82 -10.43
C MET A 178 13.17 2.48 -11.48
N THR A 179 14.26 1.81 -11.85
CA THR A 179 15.08 2.19 -13.00
C THR A 179 14.36 1.89 -14.31
N HIS A 180 14.84 2.47 -15.42
CA HIS A 180 14.22 2.25 -16.73
C HIS A 180 14.22 0.77 -17.14
N SER A 181 15.34 0.06 -16.92
CA SER A 181 15.46 -1.38 -17.20
C SER A 181 14.46 -2.21 -16.38
N GLU A 182 14.41 -1.99 -15.06
CA GLU A 182 13.47 -2.69 -14.17
C GLU A 182 12.00 -2.40 -14.55
N THR A 183 11.71 -1.15 -14.92
CA THR A 183 10.37 -0.74 -15.35
C THR A 183 9.92 -1.46 -16.62
N LEU A 184 10.82 -1.57 -17.61
CA LEU A 184 10.56 -2.30 -18.84
C LEU A 184 10.34 -3.78 -18.56
N ALA A 185 11.19 -4.42 -17.75
CA ALA A 185 11.05 -5.83 -17.40
C ALA A 185 9.70 -6.14 -16.73
N VAL A 186 9.25 -5.29 -15.80
CA VAL A 186 7.94 -5.46 -15.15
C VAL A 186 6.79 -5.21 -16.13
N LEU A 187 6.85 -4.16 -16.96
CA LEU A 187 5.82 -3.86 -17.95
C LEU A 187 5.70 -4.97 -19.01
N SER A 188 6.83 -5.47 -19.52
CA SER A 188 6.89 -6.61 -20.43
C SER A 188 6.21 -7.84 -19.82
N ASN A 189 6.41 -8.11 -18.52
CA ASN A 189 5.76 -9.21 -17.83
C ASN A 189 4.26 -8.97 -17.53
N ILE A 190 3.80 -7.73 -17.41
CA ILE A 190 2.38 -7.39 -17.31
C ILE A 190 1.67 -7.68 -18.65
N ILE A 191 2.30 -7.32 -19.77
CA ILE A 191 1.72 -7.50 -21.12
C ILE A 191 1.82 -8.96 -21.57
N ASN A 192 2.99 -9.58 -21.40
CA ASN A 192 3.26 -10.96 -21.77
C ASN A 192 4.04 -11.68 -20.64
N PRO A 193 3.33 -12.43 -19.76
CA PRO A 193 3.95 -13.08 -18.60
C PRO A 193 5.09 -14.03 -18.98
N GLY A 194 6.25 -13.85 -18.36
CA GLY A 194 7.44 -14.70 -18.57
C GLY A 194 8.36 -14.27 -19.72
N SER A 195 8.16 -13.06 -20.28
CA SER A 195 8.99 -12.55 -21.39
C SER A 195 10.40 -12.14 -20.96
N GLU A 196 10.55 -11.59 -19.76
CA GLU A 196 11.81 -11.06 -19.24
C GLU A 196 12.04 -11.52 -17.80
N GLU A 197 13.31 -11.57 -17.38
CA GLU A 197 13.66 -11.87 -15.99
C GLU A 197 13.21 -10.74 -15.06
N LEU A 198 12.40 -11.10 -14.07
CA LEU A 198 11.88 -10.14 -13.09
C LEU A 198 12.98 -9.78 -12.06
N PRO A 199 13.09 -8.49 -11.67
CA PRO A 199 13.98 -8.11 -10.58
C PRO A 199 13.62 -8.84 -9.27
N GLU A 200 14.64 -9.23 -8.50
CA GLU A 200 14.47 -10.05 -7.28
C GLU A 200 13.57 -9.42 -6.21
N PHE A 201 13.44 -8.10 -6.20
CA PHE A 201 12.65 -7.36 -5.23
C PHE A 201 11.17 -7.20 -5.61
N ILE A 202 10.74 -7.75 -6.75
CA ILE A 202 9.35 -7.67 -7.21
C ILE A 202 8.59 -8.94 -6.86
N SER A 203 7.36 -8.77 -6.35
CA SER A 203 6.45 -9.89 -6.13
C SER A 203 6.14 -10.64 -7.43
N LYS A 204 6.24 -11.97 -7.42
CA LYS A 204 5.82 -12.84 -8.54
C LYS A 204 4.29 -13.02 -8.61
N ILE A 205 3.54 -12.37 -7.73
CA ILE A 205 2.09 -12.53 -7.63
C ILE A 205 1.40 -11.68 -8.70
N THR A 206 0.62 -12.34 -9.55
CA THR A 206 -0.15 -11.73 -10.65
C THR A 206 -1.62 -11.47 -10.32
N ARG A 207 -2.08 -11.91 -9.14
CA ARG A 207 -3.49 -11.81 -8.73
C ARG A 207 -3.73 -10.60 -7.84
N ASN A 208 -4.83 -9.89 -8.10
CA ASN A 208 -5.28 -8.80 -7.26
C ASN A 208 -5.81 -9.35 -5.92
N ARG A 209 -5.52 -8.65 -4.81
CA ARG A 209 -5.98 -9.01 -3.47
C ARG A 209 -7.50 -8.99 -3.33
N ASN A 210 -8.19 -8.22 -4.17
CA ASN A 210 -9.66 -8.19 -4.24
C ASN A 210 -10.29 -9.37 -5.02
N GLY A 211 -9.48 -10.35 -5.47
CA GLY A 211 -9.95 -11.57 -6.12
C GLY A 211 -10.46 -11.38 -7.55
N LYS A 212 -10.39 -10.17 -8.13
CA LYS A 212 -10.72 -9.98 -9.54
C LYS A 212 -9.49 -10.34 -10.37
N PRO A 213 -9.57 -11.37 -11.25
CA PRO A 213 -8.51 -11.59 -12.22
C PRO A 213 -8.43 -10.36 -13.13
N LEU A 214 -7.21 -9.96 -13.47
CA LEU A 214 -6.98 -9.13 -14.64
C LEU A 214 -7.61 -9.90 -15.81
N LYS A 215 -8.69 -9.36 -16.39
CA LYS A 215 -9.09 -9.82 -17.71
C LYS A 215 -7.90 -9.49 -18.60
N PRO A 216 -7.35 -10.43 -19.39
CA PRO A 216 -6.46 -10.03 -20.46
C PRO A 216 -7.27 -9.04 -21.30
N GLU A 217 -6.83 -7.79 -21.30
CA GLU A 217 -7.31 -6.81 -22.25
C GLU A 217 -6.89 -7.40 -23.58
N LYS A 218 -7.82 -8.11 -24.25
CA LYS A 218 -7.61 -8.52 -25.63
C LYS A 218 -7.26 -7.22 -26.33
N ALA A 219 -6.03 -7.12 -26.81
CA ALA A 219 -5.68 -6.09 -27.76
C ALA A 219 -6.63 -6.26 -28.94
N THR A 220 -7.76 -5.57 -28.94
CA THR A 220 -8.51 -5.30 -30.15
C THR A 220 -7.63 -4.37 -30.96
N MET A 221 -6.70 -4.95 -31.70
CA MET A 221 -6.22 -4.35 -32.95
C MET A 221 -7.42 -4.33 -33.91
N THR A 222 -8.32 -3.38 -33.71
CA THR A 222 -9.27 -2.96 -34.73
C THR A 222 -8.69 -1.74 -35.41
N ASP A 223 -7.58 -1.92 -36.12
CA ASP A 223 -7.24 -1.02 -37.21
C ASP A 223 -6.78 -1.85 -38.40
N THR A 224 -7.78 -2.37 -39.12
CA THR A 224 -7.61 -3.28 -40.24
C THR A 224 -7.41 -2.50 -41.56
N LYS A 225 -7.39 -1.16 -41.50
CA LYS A 225 -7.22 -0.29 -42.67
C LYS A 225 -5.76 0.08 -42.89
N VAL A 226 -5.21 -0.41 -44.00
CA VAL A 226 -3.85 -0.04 -44.44
C VAL A 226 -3.97 1.00 -45.55
N GLN A 227 -3.29 2.14 -45.38
CA GLN A 227 -3.11 3.13 -46.44
C GLN A 227 -1.90 2.74 -47.30
N THR A 228 -2.13 2.52 -48.59
CA THR A 228 -1.05 2.20 -49.54
C THR A 228 -1.05 3.23 -50.67
N LEU A 229 0.13 3.76 -51.00
CA LEU A 229 0.31 4.72 -52.08
C LEU A 229 0.45 3.98 -53.42
N CYS A 230 -0.41 4.25 -54.38
CA CYS A 230 -0.27 3.71 -55.73
C CYS A 230 0.89 4.40 -56.45
N ARG A 231 1.96 3.68 -56.75
CA ARG A 231 3.16 4.23 -57.42
C ARG A 231 2.91 4.73 -58.84
N HIS A 232 1.77 4.40 -59.45
CA HIS A 232 1.45 4.78 -60.82
C HIS A 232 0.64 6.10 -60.92
N CYS A 233 -0.23 6.38 -59.94
CA CYS A 233 -1.09 7.56 -59.97
C CYS A 233 -0.94 8.50 -58.74
N HIS A 234 -0.03 8.21 -57.80
CA HIS A 234 0.25 9.01 -56.61
C HIS A 234 -0.99 9.33 -55.73
N THR A 235 -2.01 8.47 -55.78
CA THR A 235 -3.19 8.56 -54.90
C THR A 235 -3.12 7.50 -53.80
N TRP A 236 -3.71 7.85 -52.66
CA TRP A 236 -3.80 6.98 -51.49
C TRP A 236 -5.05 6.10 -51.56
N ALA A 237 -4.87 4.79 -51.43
CA ALA A 237 -5.98 3.85 -51.30
C ALA A 237 -6.00 3.23 -49.90
N THR A 238 -7.19 3.11 -49.30
CA THR A 238 -7.40 2.38 -48.04
C THR A 238 -8.03 1.03 -48.35
N TYR A 239 -7.49 -0.05 -47.80
CA TYR A 239 -8.12 -1.36 -47.91
C TYR A 239 -8.14 -2.09 -46.58
N ASP A 240 -9.22 -2.86 -46.39
CA ASP A 240 -9.49 -3.65 -45.19
C ASP A 240 -8.86 -5.04 -45.35
N ARG A 241 -7.86 -5.34 -44.51
CA ARG A 241 -7.06 -6.59 -44.53
C ARG A 241 -7.89 -7.89 -44.43
N ASN A 242 -9.17 -7.82 -44.05
CA ASN A 242 -10.05 -8.98 -43.84
C ASN A 242 -11.00 -9.31 -45.00
N THR A 243 -10.90 -8.62 -46.14
CA THR A 243 -11.70 -8.95 -47.33
C THR A 243 -10.88 -9.80 -48.30
N ASP A 244 -11.39 -11.00 -48.62
CA ASP A 244 -10.86 -11.94 -49.63
C ASP A 244 -10.48 -11.20 -50.93
N PRO A 245 -9.39 -11.59 -51.62
CA PRO A 245 -8.83 -10.87 -52.76
C PRO A 245 -9.69 -10.90 -54.06
N GLY A 246 -10.98 -11.23 -53.97
CA GLY A 246 -11.87 -11.44 -55.12
C GLY A 246 -12.81 -10.28 -55.48
N HIS A 247 -12.91 -9.20 -54.70
CA HIS A 247 -13.86 -8.13 -54.99
C HIS A 247 -13.29 -6.73 -54.67
N ILE A 248 -12.50 -6.19 -55.59
CA ILE A 248 -12.17 -4.76 -55.61
C ILE A 248 -13.36 -4.03 -56.25
N LYS A 249 -14.17 -3.34 -55.44
CA LYS A 249 -15.12 -2.32 -55.93
C LYS A 249 -14.38 -1.00 -56.08
N VAL A 250 -14.15 -0.59 -57.33
CA VAL A 250 -13.69 0.75 -57.67
C VAL A 250 -14.88 1.71 -57.54
N TRP A 251 -14.77 2.73 -56.69
CA TRP A 251 -15.66 3.89 -56.72
C TRP A 251 -14.95 4.99 -57.52
N VAL A 252 -15.66 5.55 -58.50
CA VAL A 252 -15.26 6.73 -59.29
C VAL A 252 -15.29 7.97 -58.41
#